data_AF-A0A2E0XDZ4-F1
#
_entry.id   AF-A0A2E0XDZ4-F1
#
_cell.length_a   1.000
_cell.length_b   1.000
_cell.length_c   1.000
_cell.angle_alpha   90.00
_cell.angle_beta   90.00
_cell.angle_gamma   90.00
#
_symmetry.space_group_name_H-M   'P 1'
#
loop_
_entity.id
_entity.type
_entity.pdbx_description
1 polymer ?
#
loop_
_entity_poly.entity_id
_entity_poly.type
_entity_poly.pdbx_seq_one_letter_code
_entity_poly.pdbx_strand_id
1 'polypeptide(L)'
;MPIRNKLELTNTSWREDENLFKQQLGFFPVLPLYAILLAVVLWKHEPWADEAQAWLIARDCSGVELLFQRLRYEGHPGLWYLILMIPSKILPYYPTIQVISFSIAATGIFVFWRTSPFPPILKTLFPFT
;
A
#
# COMPACT_ATOMS: atom_id res chain seq x y z
N MET A 1 16.01 -5.22 -46.14
CA MET A 1 15.42 -4.70 -44.88
C MET A 1 14.06 -4.11 -45.24
N PRO A 2 12.92 -4.66 -44.82
CA PRO A 2 11.62 -4.18 -45.28
C PRO A 2 11.30 -2.86 -44.54
N ILE A 3 11.07 -1.81 -45.31
CA ILE A 3 10.63 -0.51 -44.80
C ILE A 3 9.16 -0.67 -44.40
N ARG A 4 8.89 -0.94 -43.12
CA ARG A 4 7.50 -0.94 -42.62
C ARG A 4 6.92 0.45 -42.81
N ASN A 5 5.72 0.50 -43.36
CA ASN A 5 5.03 1.74 -43.70
C ASN A 5 4.63 2.47 -42.40
N LYS A 6 4.84 3.78 -42.33
CA LYS A 6 4.63 4.58 -41.10
C LYS A 6 3.19 4.47 -40.57
N LEU A 7 2.24 4.23 -41.47
CA LEU A 7 0.82 4.02 -41.19
C LEU A 7 0.53 2.68 -40.48
N GLU A 8 1.34 1.63 -40.69
CA GLU A 8 1.16 0.36 -39.97
C GLU A 8 1.65 0.46 -38.53
N LEU A 9 2.76 1.16 -38.29
CA LEU A 9 3.31 1.36 -36.93
C LEU A 9 2.36 2.16 -36.03
N THR A 10 1.67 3.16 -36.59
CA THR A 10 0.66 3.93 -35.83
C THR A 10 -0.59 3.10 -35.54
N ASN A 11 -1.03 2.27 -36.49
CA ASN A 11 -2.23 1.46 -36.30
C ASN A 11 -2.03 0.33 -35.27
N THR A 12 -0.81 -0.16 -35.09
CA THR A 12 -0.49 -1.14 -34.05
C THR A 12 -0.37 -0.53 -32.67
N SER A 13 0.24 0.67 -32.54
CA SER A 13 0.49 1.28 -31.22
C SER A 13 -0.81 1.63 -30.49
N TRP A 14 -1.76 2.30 -31.15
CA TRP A 14 -3.04 2.66 -30.52
C TRP A 14 -3.88 1.44 -30.13
N ARG A 15 -3.78 0.35 -30.90
CA ARG A 15 -4.50 -0.90 -30.66
C ARG A 15 -3.87 -1.70 -29.51
N GLU A 16 -2.55 -1.61 -29.31
CA GLU A 16 -1.86 -2.15 -28.13
C GLU A 16 -2.20 -1.37 -26.86
N ASP A 17 -2.28 -0.04 -26.93
CA ASP A 17 -2.68 0.82 -25.81
C ASP A 17 -4.12 0.55 -25.36
N GLU A 18 -5.05 0.38 -26.32
CA GLU A 18 -6.44 0.02 -26.02
C GLU A 18 -6.55 -1.38 -25.39
N ASN A 19 -5.75 -2.34 -25.85
CA ASN A 19 -5.69 -3.70 -25.29
C ASN A 19 -5.06 -3.72 -23.89
N LEU A 20 -4.02 -2.92 -23.63
CA LEU A 20 -3.43 -2.72 -22.30
C LEU A 20 -4.44 -2.09 -21.34
N PHE A 21 -5.20 -1.09 -21.81
CA PHE A 21 -6.24 -0.44 -21.01
C PHE A 21 -7.42 -1.38 -20.69
N LYS A 22 -7.88 -2.17 -21.67
CA LYS A 22 -8.89 -3.22 -21.48
C LYS A 22 -8.39 -4.35 -20.58
N GLN A 23 -7.11 -4.72 -20.67
CA GLN A 23 -6.50 -5.65 -19.73
C GLN A 23 -6.53 -5.08 -18.32
N GLN A 24 -6.09 -3.84 -18.10
CA GLN A 24 -6.16 -3.20 -16.78
C GLN A 24 -7.60 -3.15 -16.26
N LEU A 25 -8.58 -2.77 -17.08
CA LEU A 25 -10.01 -2.78 -16.73
C LEU A 25 -10.54 -4.18 -16.35
N GLY A 26 -10.02 -5.25 -16.94
CA GLY A 26 -10.39 -6.64 -16.63
C GLY A 26 -9.99 -7.10 -15.21
N PHE A 27 -9.13 -6.35 -14.52
CA PHE A 27 -8.63 -6.69 -13.17
C PHE A 27 -9.32 -5.88 -12.05
N PHE A 28 -10.51 -5.32 -12.31
CA PHE A 28 -11.32 -4.65 -11.29
C PHE A 28 -11.60 -5.48 -10.02
N PRO A 29 -11.77 -6.82 -10.03
CA PRO A 29 -12.04 -7.57 -8.80
C PRO A 29 -10.82 -7.73 -7.87
N VAL A 30 -9.59 -7.40 -8.30
CA VAL A 30 -8.37 -7.68 -7.54
C VAL A 30 -8.28 -6.86 -6.26
N LEU A 31 -8.51 -5.55 -6.34
CA LEU A 31 -8.51 -4.65 -5.18
C LEU A 31 -9.55 -5.03 -4.11
N PRO A 32 -10.86 -5.22 -4.45
CA PRO A 32 -11.84 -5.61 -3.46
C PRO A 32 -11.58 -7.02 -2.91
N LEU A 33 -11.11 -7.97 -3.73
CA LEU A 33 -10.72 -9.30 -3.25
C LEU A 33 -9.58 -9.21 -2.23
N TYR A 34 -8.53 -8.47 -2.55
CA TYR A 34 -7.41 -8.23 -1.64
C TYR A 34 -7.89 -7.57 -0.33
N ALA A 35 -8.72 -6.53 -0.42
CA ALA A 35 -9.25 -5.83 0.74
C ALA A 35 -10.09 -6.76 1.65
N ILE A 36 -10.93 -7.63 1.07
CA ILE A 36 -11.72 -8.60 1.85
C ILE A 36 -10.80 -9.61 2.54
N LEU A 37 -9.83 -10.19 1.82
CA LEU A 37 -8.89 -11.14 2.40
C LEU A 37 -8.07 -10.50 3.53
N LEU A 38 -7.57 -9.29 3.32
CA LEU A 38 -6.84 -8.55 4.34
C LEU A 38 -7.71 -8.26 5.57
N ALA A 39 -8.97 -7.91 5.40
CA ALA A 39 -9.90 -7.69 6.51
C ALA A 39 -10.16 -8.99 7.31
N VAL A 40 -10.30 -10.13 6.64
CA VAL A 40 -10.46 -11.44 7.29
C VAL A 40 -9.22 -11.80 8.11
N VAL A 41 -8.02 -11.58 7.55
CA VAL A 41 -6.75 -11.82 8.25
C VAL A 41 -6.64 -10.91 9.48
N LEU A 42 -6.93 -9.61 9.33
CA LEU A 42 -6.91 -8.64 10.43
C LEU A 42 -7.89 -8.99 11.55
N TRP A 43 -9.05 -9.56 11.22
CA TRP A 43 -10.02 -9.99 12.23
C TRP A 43 -9.51 -11.13 13.12
N LYS A 44 -8.58 -11.94 12.61
CA LYS A 44 -7.90 -13.00 13.36
C LYS A 44 -6.51 -12.59 13.87
N HIS A 45 -6.06 -11.39 13.54
CA HIS A 45 -4.72 -10.93 13.84
C HIS A 45 -4.59 -10.61 15.33
N GLU A 46 -3.65 -11.28 15.98
CA GLU A 46 -3.30 -11.01 17.36
C GLU A 46 -2.34 -9.81 17.45
N PRO A 47 -2.50 -8.94 18.44
CA PRO A 47 -1.56 -7.85 18.67
C PRO A 47 -0.15 -8.36 18.90
N TRP A 48 0.79 -7.91 18.09
CA TRP A 48 2.20 -8.19 18.30
C TRP A 48 2.87 -7.11 19.16
N ALA A 49 3.97 -7.50 19.81
CA ALA A 49 4.66 -6.64 20.77
C ALA A 49 5.26 -5.39 20.12
N ASP A 50 5.72 -5.50 18.87
CA ASP A 50 6.25 -4.40 18.07
C ASP A 50 5.17 -3.37 17.72
N GLU A 51 3.96 -3.82 17.37
CA GLU A 51 2.79 -2.95 17.16
C GLU A 51 2.42 -2.17 18.42
N ALA A 52 2.40 -2.87 19.57
CA ALA A 52 2.09 -2.27 20.86
C ALA A 52 3.18 -1.29 21.30
N GLN A 53 4.46 -1.64 21.12
CA GLN A 53 5.60 -0.75 21.39
C GLN A 53 5.50 0.53 20.57
N ALA A 54 5.27 0.41 19.27
CA ALA A 54 5.15 1.56 18.39
C ALA A 54 3.99 2.49 18.80
N TRP A 55 2.87 1.89 19.19
CA TRP A 55 1.71 2.62 19.67
C TRP A 55 1.99 3.38 20.98
N LEU A 56 2.60 2.72 21.96
CA LEU A 56 2.93 3.32 23.26
C LEU A 56 3.92 4.47 23.10
N ILE A 57 4.97 4.30 22.29
CA ILE A 57 5.94 5.36 21.99
C ILE A 57 5.24 6.55 21.35
N ALA A 58 4.39 6.32 20.35
CA ALA A 58 3.66 7.39 19.67
C ALA A 58 2.65 8.11 20.57
N ARG A 59 2.05 7.40 21.54
CA ARG A 59 1.10 7.96 22.52
C ARG A 59 1.81 8.83 23.55
N ASP A 60 2.90 8.32 24.12
CA ASP A 60 3.51 8.87 25.33
C ASP A 60 4.61 9.91 25.00
N CYS A 61 5.20 9.89 23.80
CA CYS A 61 6.23 10.85 23.41
C CYS A 61 5.68 12.15 22.78
N SER A 62 6.42 13.24 22.98
CA SER A 62 6.27 14.45 22.16
C SER A 62 6.93 14.28 20.79
N GLY A 63 6.50 15.02 19.77
CA GLY A 63 7.08 14.92 18.42
C GLY A 63 8.59 15.24 18.38
N VAL A 64 9.05 16.13 19.26
CA VAL A 64 10.48 16.46 19.41
C VAL A 64 11.23 15.32 20.11
N GLU A 65 10.69 14.77 21.20
CA GLU A 65 11.28 13.63 21.90
C GLU A 65 11.37 12.39 21.00
N LEU A 66 10.32 12.15 20.21
CA LEU A 66 10.25 11.06 19.26
C LEU A 66 11.40 11.15 18.25
N LEU A 67 11.56 12.29 17.57
CA LEU A 67 12.53 12.46 16.49
C LEU A 67 13.98 12.51 16.98
N PHE A 68 14.24 13.12 18.13
CA PHE A 68 15.60 13.39 18.60
C PHE A 68 16.11 12.45 19.70
N GLN A 69 15.23 11.76 20.42
CA GLN A 69 15.62 10.89 21.52
C GLN A 69 15.27 9.43 21.25
N ARG A 70 14.03 9.12 20.86
CA ARG A 70 13.56 7.74 20.73
C ARG A 70 14.01 7.09 19.42
N LEU A 71 13.93 7.81 18.31
CA LEU A 71 14.19 7.24 16.98
C LEU A 71 15.63 6.71 16.82
N ARG A 72 16.58 7.26 17.58
CA ARG A 72 17.97 6.78 17.62
C ARG A 72 18.10 5.33 18.10
N TYR A 73 17.17 4.84 18.92
CA TYR A 73 17.20 3.49 19.47
C TYR A 73 16.46 2.46 18.62
N GLU A 74 15.57 2.91 17.73
CA GLU A 74 14.71 2.03 16.91
C GLU A 74 15.37 1.65 15.56
N GLY A 75 16.37 2.40 15.10
CA GLY A 75 17.15 2.07 13.90
C GLY A 75 16.39 2.21 12.57
N HIS A 76 15.10 2.59 12.59
CA HIS A 76 14.28 2.79 11.40
C HIS A 76 13.71 4.23 11.30
N PRO A 77 13.29 4.68 10.10
CA PRO A 77 12.70 6.01 9.93
C PRO A 77 11.43 6.21 10.76
N GLY A 78 11.22 7.43 11.24
CA GLY A 78 10.15 7.76 12.20
C GLY A 78 8.77 7.99 11.62
N LEU A 79 8.59 7.78 10.31
CA LEU A 79 7.34 8.06 9.60
C LEU A 79 6.15 7.30 10.23
N TRP A 80 6.35 6.04 10.60
CA TRP A 80 5.32 5.22 11.23
C TRP A 80 4.82 5.84 12.55
N TYR A 81 5.73 6.25 13.43
CA TYR A 81 5.35 6.90 14.69
C TYR A 81 4.66 8.24 14.47
N LEU A 82 5.06 9.02 13.46
CA LEU A 82 4.41 10.29 13.14
C LEU A 82 2.96 10.07 12.69
N ILE A 83 2.71 9.04 11.87
CA ILE A 83 1.36 8.64 11.46
C ILE A 83 0.54 8.21 12.69
N LEU A 84 1.14 7.45 13.61
CA LEU A 84 0.48 6.98 14.82
C LEU A 84 0.26 8.06 15.88
N MET A 85 1.06 9.13 15.90
CA MET A 85 1.07 10.13 16.98
C MET A 85 -0.24 10.90 17.14
N ILE A 86 -0.96 11.13 16.04
CA ILE A 86 -2.28 11.78 16.06
C ILE A 86 -3.36 10.82 16.59
N PRO A 87 -3.57 9.63 15.98
CA PRO A 87 -4.59 8.70 16.43
C PRO A 87 -4.32 8.14 17.83
N SER A 88 -3.06 7.93 18.22
CA SER A 88 -2.72 7.35 19.52
C SER A 88 -3.14 8.20 20.72
N LYS A 89 -3.31 9.52 20.53
CA LYS A 89 -3.70 10.46 21.58
C LYS A 89 -5.20 10.62 21.74
N ILE A 90 -5.98 10.15 20.77
CA ILE A 90 -7.42 10.43 20.69
C ILE A 90 -8.23 9.12 20.69
N LEU A 91 -7.69 8.06 20.10
CA LEU A 91 -8.39 6.79 19.86
C LEU A 91 -7.79 5.65 20.68
N PRO A 92 -8.57 4.59 20.96
CA PRO A 92 -8.05 3.38 21.59
C PRO A 92 -7.09 2.65 20.65
N TYR A 93 -6.22 1.82 21.23
CA TYR A 93 -5.23 1.02 20.49
C TYR A 93 -5.87 0.10 19.45
N TYR A 94 -6.82 -0.74 19.88
CA TYR A 94 -7.68 -1.53 18.99
C TYR A 94 -9.07 -0.91 18.92
N PRO A 95 -9.68 -0.82 17.72
CA PRO A 95 -9.24 -1.35 16.42
C PRO A 95 -8.36 -0.39 15.59
N THR A 96 -7.96 0.76 16.13
CA THR A 96 -7.39 1.86 15.35
C THR A 96 -6.10 1.49 14.62
N ILE A 97 -5.18 0.77 15.26
CA ILE A 97 -3.94 0.37 14.61
C ILE A 97 -4.20 -0.53 13.38
N GLN A 98 -5.18 -1.44 13.48
CA GLN A 98 -5.56 -2.32 12.37
C GLN A 98 -6.15 -1.52 11.20
N VAL A 99 -7.00 -0.53 11.50
CA VAL A 99 -7.60 0.34 10.48
C VAL A 99 -6.54 1.16 9.76
N ILE A 100 -5.53 1.66 10.48
CA ILE A 100 -4.43 2.42 9.88
C ILE A 100 -3.59 1.51 8.98
N SER A 101 -3.16 0.35 9.48
CA SER A 101 -2.38 -0.63 8.71
C SER A 101 -3.14 -1.10 7.47
N PHE A 102 -4.43 -1.40 7.60
CA PHE A 102 -5.32 -1.74 6.49
C PHE A 102 -5.36 -0.63 5.43
N SER A 103 -5.56 0.61 5.87
CA SER A 103 -5.67 1.76 4.98
C SER A 103 -4.38 2.00 4.20
N ILE A 104 -3.23 1.89 4.86
CA ILE A 104 -1.91 2.03 4.23
C ILE A 104 -1.67 0.91 3.21
N ALA A 105 -1.95 -0.34 3.58
CA ALA A 105 -1.77 -1.48 2.68
C ALA A 105 -2.68 -1.40 1.43
N ALA A 106 -3.97 -1.08 1.62
CA ALA A 106 -4.92 -0.91 0.53
C ALA A 106 -4.53 0.26 -0.39
N THR A 107 -4.12 1.40 0.18
CA THR A 107 -3.66 2.56 -0.59
C THR A 107 -2.37 2.25 -1.35
N GLY A 108 -1.45 1.50 -0.74
CA GLY A 108 -0.20 1.08 -1.39
C GLY A 108 -0.45 0.28 -2.66
N ILE A 109 -1.36 -0.71 -2.61
CA ILE A 109 -1.72 -1.51 -3.78
C ILE A 109 -2.48 -0.67 -4.81
N PHE A 110 -3.37 0.21 -4.38
CA PHE A 110 -4.06 1.13 -5.28
C PHE A 110 -3.07 2.02 -6.06
N VAL A 111 -2.12 2.64 -5.37
CA VAL A 111 -1.08 3.49 -5.97
C VAL A 111 -0.16 2.66 -6.87
N PHE A 112 0.27 1.47 -6.43
CA PHE A 112 1.09 0.57 -7.23
C PHE A 112 0.38 0.19 -8.54
N TRP A 113 -0.88 -0.20 -8.46
CA TRP A 113 -1.66 -0.58 -9.62
C TRP A 113 -1.81 0.57 -10.63
N ARG A 114 -2.08 1.79 -10.12
CA ARG A 114 -2.30 3.00 -10.92
C ARG A 114 -1.04 3.54 -11.60
N THR A 115 0.11 3.46 -10.93
CA THR A 115 1.33 4.16 -11.33
C THR A 115 2.36 3.24 -11.98
N SER A 116 2.33 1.93 -11.68
CA SER A 116 3.38 1.02 -12.11
C SER A 116 3.37 0.73 -13.63
N PRO A 117 4.54 0.69 -14.31
CA PRO A 117 4.67 0.34 -15.72
C PRO A 117 4.80 -1.18 -15.99
N PHE A 118 4.39 -2.05 -15.07
CA PHE A 118 4.51 -3.51 -15.22
C PHE A 118 3.38 -4.15 -16.05
N PRO A 119 3.60 -5.36 -16.62
CA PRO A 119 2.56 -6.13 -17.27
C PRO A 119 1.43 -6.48 -16.29
N PRO A 120 0.16 -6.57 -16.76
CA PRO A 120 -1.00 -6.74 -15.87
C PRO A 120 -0.98 -8.02 -15.02
N ILE A 121 -0.36 -9.09 -15.52
CA ILE A 121 -0.19 -10.35 -14.77
C ILE A 121 0.61 -10.11 -13.48
N LEU A 122 1.72 -9.36 -13.56
CA LEU A 122 2.53 -9.06 -12.38
C LEU A 122 1.77 -8.15 -11.41
N LYS A 123 1.01 -7.17 -11.93
CA LYS A 123 0.21 -6.28 -11.09
C LYS A 123 -0.87 -7.02 -10.30
N THR A 124 -1.42 -8.09 -10.85
CA THR A 124 -2.49 -8.88 -10.22
C THR A 124 -1.95 -9.90 -9.23
N LEU A 125 -0.78 -10.49 -9.50
CA LEU A 125 -0.19 -11.47 -8.59
C LEU A 125 0.50 -10.83 -7.38
N PHE A 126 1.09 -9.64 -7.57
CA PHE A 126 1.87 -8.96 -6.53
C PHE A 126 1.14 -8.75 -5.18
N PRO A 127 -0.16 -8.41 -5.12
CA PRO A 127 -0.87 -8.30 -3.85
C PRO A 127 -1.04 -9.62 -3.07
N PHE A 128 -0.82 -10.77 -3.70
CA PHE A 128 -1.05 -12.09 -3.12
C PHE A 128 0.25 -12.90 -2.91
N THR A 129 1.40 -12.27 -3.05
CA THR A 129 2.71 -12.84 -2.70
C THR A 129 3.10 -12.45 -1.29
#